data_AF-A0A453GW09-F1
#
_entry.id   AF-A0A453GW09-F1
#
_cell.length_a   1.000
_cell.length_b   1.000
_cell.length_c   1.000
_cell.angle_alpha   90.00
_cell.angle_beta   90.00
_cell.angle_gamma   90.00
#
_symmetry.space_group_name_H-M   'P 1'
#
loop_
_entity.id
_entity.type
_entity.pdbx_description
1 polymer ?
#
loop_
_entity_poly.entity_id
_entity_poly.type
_entity_poly.pdbx_seq_one_letter_code
_entity_poly.pdbx_strand_id
1 'polypeptide(L)'
;RRQQQQQSRRRLRLRVRRPPPQPRSPPKPATAAMEGDRAGGPAAADLRRDMAAARAACERRIAQGRERTAAAASAFRGAILSARSLAEHSVAHREKLNSLKDQLRGLEAGLAEALSTQLKKESECKLTSESISNATATNEQLRGLLLDQRARRDEFANVISHQLQAIEALEANVDVMGKKNLDEAIMWYNKFLGFRVVAGEGVKFVFNKVDMQSPDDEYSFCIKVNKDEYSLIQCIPLLKDTEELVKDLNRTNDLFKFVRTMRARFQAAGINGVHPATSFCTDTSSTPISSPPAVSVDTTSEGTTNQSRTRSRSKNKDLHAKRGASPLTSVSSTRRSPRFAAADAGSMH
;
A
#
# COMPACT_ATOMS: atom_id res chain seq x y z
N ARG A 1 -14.49 61.31 -42.17
CA ARG A 1 -15.62 61.50 -41.21
C ARG A 1 -15.25 62.21 -39.90
N ARG A 2 -14.13 61.93 -39.23
CA ARG A 2 -13.72 62.67 -38.00
C ARG A 2 -13.32 64.15 -38.22
N GLN A 3 -12.80 64.53 -39.39
CA GLN A 3 -12.50 65.93 -39.72
C GLN A 3 -13.75 66.80 -39.98
N GLN A 4 -14.84 66.21 -40.49
CA GLN A 4 -16.07 66.92 -40.79
C GLN A 4 -16.87 67.28 -39.52
N GLN A 5 -16.66 66.53 -38.44
CA GLN A 5 -17.29 66.75 -37.13
C GLN A 5 -16.54 67.78 -36.27
N GLN A 6 -15.28 68.08 -36.60
CA GLN A 6 -14.48 69.11 -35.93
C GLN A 6 -14.76 70.52 -36.51
N GLN A 7 -15.14 70.62 -37.79
CA GLN A 7 -15.54 71.89 -38.43
C GLN A 7 -16.91 72.39 -37.95
N SER A 8 -17.83 71.51 -37.57
CA SER A 8 -19.16 71.88 -37.05
C SER A 8 -19.09 72.47 -35.64
N ARG A 9 -18.09 72.09 -34.83
CA ARG A 9 -17.88 72.65 -33.48
C ARG A 9 -17.23 74.03 -33.46
N ARG A 10 -16.51 74.43 -34.51
CA ARG A 10 -15.96 75.80 -34.64
C ARG A 10 -16.98 76.84 -35.11
N ARG A 11 -18.05 76.44 -35.83
CA ARG A 11 -19.07 77.37 -36.33
C ARG A 11 -20.14 77.80 -35.32
N LEU A 12 -20.21 77.18 -34.14
CA LEU A 12 -21.15 77.59 -33.08
C LEU A 12 -20.54 78.49 -31.98
N ARG A 13 -19.35 79.06 -32.22
CA ARG A 13 -18.67 80.01 -31.31
C ARG A 13 -18.52 81.43 -31.89
N LEU A 14 -19.35 81.81 -32.86
CA LEU A 14 -19.47 83.20 -33.31
C LEU A 14 -20.95 83.57 -33.44
N ARG A 15 -21.62 83.78 -32.30
CA ARG A 15 -22.71 84.75 -32.23
C ARG A 15 -22.21 85.95 -31.46
N VAL A 16 -21.63 86.84 -32.25
CA VAL A 16 -21.54 88.30 -32.12
C VAL A 16 -22.20 88.83 -30.83
N ARG A 17 -21.35 89.23 -29.88
CA ARG A 17 -21.72 90.19 -28.84
C ARG A 17 -22.15 91.49 -29.55
N ARG A 18 -23.44 91.82 -29.51
CA ARG A 18 -23.90 93.19 -29.83
C ARG A 18 -23.39 94.13 -28.72
N PRO A 19 -22.73 95.25 -29.05
CA PRO A 19 -22.43 96.27 -28.05
C PRO A 19 -23.74 96.97 -27.63
N PRO A 20 -23.81 97.52 -26.41
CA PRO A 20 -24.97 98.28 -25.97
C PRO A 20 -25.09 99.58 -26.80
N PRO A 21 -26.31 100.10 -27.04
CA PRO A 21 -26.47 101.36 -27.75
C PRO A 21 -25.91 102.51 -26.89
N GLN A 22 -25.05 103.32 -27.50
CA GLN A 22 -24.58 104.59 -26.94
C GLN A 22 -25.77 105.55 -26.71
N PRO A 23 -25.74 106.37 -25.65
CA PRO A 23 -26.81 107.32 -25.36
C PRO A 23 -26.87 108.38 -26.46
N ARG A 24 -28.05 108.56 -27.06
CA ARG A 24 -28.32 109.66 -27.99
C ARG A 24 -28.25 110.99 -27.25
N SER A 25 -27.44 111.89 -27.76
CA SER A 25 -27.32 113.30 -27.38
C SER A 25 -28.69 113.99 -27.38
N PRO A 26 -28.98 114.91 -26.45
CA PRO A 26 -30.22 115.69 -26.46
C PRO A 26 -30.20 116.69 -27.63
N PRO A 27 -31.37 117.02 -28.22
CA PRO A 27 -31.45 118.07 -29.24
C PRO A 27 -31.22 119.45 -28.61
N LYS A 28 -30.40 120.27 -29.29
CA LYS A 28 -30.31 121.72 -29.08
C LYS A 28 -31.66 122.37 -29.42
N PRO A 29 -32.21 123.28 -28.59
CA PRO A 29 -33.20 124.23 -29.05
C PRO A 29 -32.51 125.47 -29.64
N ALA A 30 -32.85 125.79 -30.88
CA ALA A 30 -32.55 127.06 -31.51
C ALA A 30 -33.68 128.06 -31.22
N THR A 31 -33.27 129.22 -30.67
CA THR A 31 -33.79 130.58 -30.94
C THR A 31 -35.30 130.81 -31.07
N ALA A 32 -35.84 131.59 -30.13
CA ALA A 32 -36.77 132.68 -30.44
C ALA A 32 -36.58 133.81 -29.41
N ALA A 33 -35.93 134.87 -29.85
CA ALA A 33 -36.03 136.18 -29.22
C ALA A 33 -37.39 136.77 -29.60
N MET A 34 -38.20 137.11 -28.61
CA MET A 34 -39.20 138.18 -28.73
C MET A 34 -39.20 138.96 -27.43
N GLU A 35 -38.58 140.14 -27.50
CA GLU A 35 -38.97 141.34 -26.78
C GLU A 35 -40.48 141.54 -26.89
N GLY A 36 -41.14 141.78 -25.76
CA GLY A 36 -42.59 141.92 -25.68
C GLY A 36 -43.02 142.21 -24.25
N ASP A 37 -42.76 143.43 -23.83
CA ASP A 37 -43.20 144.03 -22.58
C ASP A 37 -44.74 144.17 -22.55
N ARG A 38 -45.43 143.44 -21.66
CA ARG A 38 -46.60 143.88 -20.87
C ARG A 38 -47.36 142.75 -20.16
N ALA A 39 -47.60 143.01 -18.87
CA ALA A 39 -48.78 142.65 -18.06
C ALA A 39 -49.00 141.19 -17.63
N GLY A 40 -49.00 140.99 -16.31
CA GLY A 40 -49.25 139.72 -15.63
C GLY A 40 -50.72 139.28 -15.61
N GLY A 41 -50.91 137.96 -15.50
CA GLY A 41 -52.21 137.30 -15.34
C GLY A 41 -52.11 135.82 -14.92
N PRO A 42 -53.22 135.22 -14.44
CA PRO A 42 -53.30 133.97 -13.68
C PRO A 42 -52.90 132.68 -14.43
N ALA A 43 -52.73 132.75 -15.76
CA ALA A 43 -52.27 131.63 -16.59
C ALA A 43 -50.84 131.15 -16.26
N ALA A 44 -49.99 132.01 -15.68
CA ALA A 44 -48.62 131.64 -15.31
C ALA A 44 -48.54 130.71 -14.09
N ALA A 45 -49.55 130.71 -13.21
CA ALA A 45 -49.60 129.82 -12.04
C ALA A 45 -50.07 128.40 -12.44
N ASP A 46 -51.03 128.32 -13.36
CA ASP A 46 -51.54 127.03 -13.88
C ASP A 46 -50.47 126.33 -14.75
N LEU A 47 -49.74 127.07 -15.58
CA LEU A 47 -48.60 126.51 -16.33
C LEU A 47 -47.52 125.91 -15.42
N ARG A 48 -47.23 126.54 -14.27
CA ARG A 48 -46.28 126.00 -13.29
C ARG A 48 -46.80 124.72 -12.63
N ARG A 49 -48.10 124.65 -12.35
CA ARG A 49 -48.75 123.47 -11.77
C ARG A 49 -48.73 122.30 -12.76
N ASP A 50 -48.99 122.55 -14.04
CA ASP A 50 -48.95 121.54 -15.11
C ASP A 50 -47.52 121.03 -15.37
N MET A 51 -46.53 121.92 -15.39
CA MET A 51 -45.12 121.53 -15.51
C MET A 51 -44.64 120.72 -14.29
N ALA A 52 -45.11 121.05 -13.08
CA ALA A 52 -44.84 120.25 -11.88
C ALA A 52 -45.52 118.87 -11.94
N ALA A 53 -46.77 118.80 -12.40
CA ALA A 53 -47.49 117.55 -12.60
C ALA A 53 -46.84 116.65 -13.67
N ALA A 54 -46.37 117.24 -14.78
CA ALA A 54 -45.64 116.55 -15.84
C ALA A 54 -44.29 116.00 -15.36
N ARG A 55 -43.55 116.76 -14.53
CA ARG A 55 -42.32 116.29 -13.86
C ARG A 55 -42.60 115.11 -12.93
N ALA A 56 -43.61 115.24 -12.06
CA ALA A 56 -44.02 114.16 -11.16
C ALA A 56 -44.48 112.90 -11.94
N ALA A 57 -45.15 113.07 -13.09
CA ALA A 57 -45.53 111.96 -13.97
C ALA A 57 -44.32 111.29 -14.64
N CYS A 58 -43.34 112.08 -15.08
CA CYS A 58 -42.07 111.57 -15.63
C CYS A 58 -41.28 110.80 -14.57
N GLU A 59 -41.16 111.34 -13.35
CA GLU A 59 -40.48 110.70 -12.22
C GLU A 59 -41.16 109.39 -11.82
N ARG A 60 -42.50 109.35 -11.76
CA ARG A 60 -43.25 108.11 -11.53
C ARG A 60 -43.01 107.05 -12.61
N ARG A 61 -42.93 107.45 -13.89
CA ARG A 61 -42.60 106.53 -14.99
C ARG A 61 -41.17 106.00 -14.90
N ILE A 62 -40.21 106.84 -14.50
CA ILE A 62 -38.82 106.43 -14.27
C ILE A 62 -38.74 105.47 -13.07
N ALA A 63 -39.42 105.79 -11.97
CA ALA A 63 -39.48 104.94 -10.78
C ALA A 63 -40.12 103.58 -11.09
N GLN A 64 -41.27 103.57 -11.77
CA GLN A 64 -41.93 102.34 -12.22
C GLN A 64 -41.08 101.56 -13.22
N GLY A 65 -40.34 102.25 -14.09
CA GLY A 65 -39.37 101.63 -14.99
C GLY A 65 -38.22 100.95 -14.24
N ARG A 66 -37.67 101.62 -13.21
CA ARG A 66 -36.63 101.08 -12.32
C ARG A 66 -37.12 99.90 -11.48
N GLU A 67 -38.35 99.96 -10.99
CA GLU A 67 -38.97 98.85 -10.25
C GLU A 67 -39.18 97.63 -11.14
N ARG A 68 -39.69 97.81 -12.38
CA ARG A 68 -39.84 96.73 -13.36
C ARG A 68 -38.50 96.11 -13.74
N THR A 69 -37.46 96.92 -13.95
CA THR A 69 -36.12 96.38 -14.25
C THR A 69 -35.51 95.66 -13.04
N ALA A 70 -35.72 96.17 -11.81
CA ALA A 70 -35.29 95.50 -10.58
C ALA A 70 -36.03 94.17 -10.37
N ALA A 71 -37.35 94.13 -10.58
CA ALA A 71 -38.18 92.93 -10.50
C ALA A 71 -37.77 91.90 -11.57
N ALA A 72 -37.58 92.33 -12.82
CA ALA A 72 -37.10 91.46 -13.89
C ALA A 72 -35.69 90.91 -13.61
N ALA A 73 -34.78 91.74 -13.09
CA ALA A 73 -33.45 91.30 -12.69
C ALA A 73 -33.50 90.31 -11.52
N SER A 74 -34.42 90.50 -10.57
CA SER A 74 -34.65 89.56 -9.46
C SER A 74 -35.19 88.22 -9.96
N ALA A 75 -36.21 88.22 -10.81
CA ALA A 75 -36.77 87.01 -11.42
C ALA A 75 -35.72 86.25 -12.25
N PHE A 76 -34.90 86.97 -13.01
CA PHE A 76 -33.81 86.37 -13.78
C PHE A 76 -32.74 85.74 -12.90
N ARG A 77 -32.34 86.41 -11.81
CA ARG A 77 -31.43 85.83 -10.80
C ARG A 77 -32.05 84.58 -10.16
N GLY A 78 -33.32 84.61 -9.80
CA GLY A 78 -34.05 83.46 -9.26
C GLY A 78 -34.07 82.28 -10.24
N ALA A 79 -34.34 82.54 -11.52
CA ALA A 79 -34.33 81.52 -12.57
C ALA A 79 -32.94 80.90 -12.76
N ILE A 80 -31.87 81.71 -12.74
CA ILE A 80 -30.48 81.20 -12.81
C ILE A 80 -30.16 80.33 -11.60
N LEU A 81 -30.52 80.76 -10.39
CA LEU A 81 -30.26 79.99 -9.17
C LEU A 81 -31.03 78.67 -9.17
N SER A 82 -32.29 78.68 -9.61
CA SER A 82 -33.10 77.46 -9.77
C SER A 82 -32.50 76.52 -10.82
N ALA A 83 -32.13 77.03 -12.00
CA ALA A 83 -31.48 76.23 -13.04
C ALA A 83 -30.14 75.65 -12.58
N ARG A 84 -29.37 76.40 -11.79
CA ARG A 84 -28.12 75.92 -11.19
C ARG A 84 -28.37 74.81 -10.18
N SER A 85 -29.32 74.99 -9.26
CA SER A 85 -29.69 73.95 -8.28
C SER A 85 -30.14 72.66 -8.97
N LEU A 86 -30.98 72.76 -10.01
CA LEU A 86 -31.40 71.60 -10.81
C LEU A 86 -30.20 70.90 -11.48
N ALA A 87 -29.27 71.66 -12.03
CA ALA A 87 -28.05 71.12 -12.62
C ALA A 87 -27.19 70.40 -11.56
N GLU A 88 -26.99 70.99 -10.38
CA GLU A 88 -26.27 70.39 -9.26
C GLU A 88 -26.93 69.07 -8.80
N HIS A 89 -28.26 69.04 -8.68
CA HIS A 89 -29.00 67.80 -8.41
C HIS A 89 -28.79 66.74 -9.49
N SER A 90 -28.82 67.12 -10.78
CA SER A 90 -28.61 66.18 -11.88
C SER A 90 -27.21 65.57 -11.88
N VAL A 91 -26.19 66.35 -11.50
CA VAL A 91 -24.81 65.87 -11.35
C VAL A 91 -24.72 64.89 -10.17
N ALA A 92 -25.29 65.23 -9.02
CA ALA A 92 -25.31 64.34 -7.86
C ALA A 92 -26.05 63.01 -8.13
N HIS A 93 -27.16 63.04 -8.88
CA HIS A 93 -27.85 61.82 -9.31
C HIS A 93 -27.00 60.99 -10.29
N ARG A 94 -26.30 61.63 -11.21
CA ARG A 94 -25.39 60.95 -12.16
C ARG A 94 -24.24 60.27 -11.43
N GLU A 95 -23.67 60.90 -10.40
CA GLU A 95 -22.62 60.30 -9.56
C GLU A 95 -23.13 59.05 -8.83
N LYS A 96 -24.32 59.13 -8.21
CA LYS A 96 -24.96 57.97 -7.58
C LYS A 96 -25.23 56.84 -8.58
N LEU A 97 -25.70 57.17 -9.78
CA LEU A 97 -25.94 56.19 -10.85
C LEU A 97 -24.64 55.51 -11.28
N ASN A 98 -23.56 56.27 -11.45
CA ASN A 98 -22.25 55.70 -11.76
C ASN A 98 -21.76 54.78 -10.64
N SER A 99 -21.93 55.17 -9.37
CA SER A 99 -21.57 54.33 -8.22
C SER A 99 -22.35 53.01 -8.21
N LEU A 100 -23.67 53.05 -8.45
CA LEU A 100 -24.49 51.83 -8.56
C LEU A 100 -24.08 50.97 -9.77
N LYS A 101 -23.72 51.59 -10.89
CA LYS A 101 -23.24 50.88 -12.08
C LYS A 101 -21.91 50.16 -11.82
N ASP A 102 -21.02 50.79 -11.07
CA ASP A 102 -19.73 50.18 -10.70
C ASP A 102 -19.94 49.04 -9.70
N GLN A 103 -20.88 49.18 -8.75
CA GLN A 103 -21.30 48.08 -7.87
C GLN A 103 -21.88 46.91 -8.66
N LEU A 104 -22.77 47.17 -9.63
CA LEU A 104 -23.35 46.13 -10.49
C LEU A 104 -22.26 45.37 -11.24
N ARG A 105 -21.31 46.09 -11.85
CA ARG A 105 -20.18 45.48 -12.55
C ARG A 105 -19.32 44.61 -11.62
N GLY A 106 -19.10 45.05 -10.39
CA GLY A 106 -18.38 44.28 -9.37
C GLY A 106 -19.10 42.98 -9.02
N LEU A 107 -20.42 43.05 -8.81
CA LEU A 107 -21.24 41.86 -8.54
C LEU A 107 -21.29 40.91 -9.73
N GLU A 108 -21.41 41.43 -10.95
CA GLU A 108 -21.37 40.63 -12.19
C GLU A 108 -20.03 39.88 -12.35
N ALA A 109 -18.91 40.58 -12.09
CA ALA A 109 -17.59 39.95 -12.12
C ALA A 109 -17.44 38.87 -11.04
N GLY A 110 -17.91 39.15 -9.82
CA GLY A 110 -17.90 38.18 -8.72
C GLY A 110 -18.75 36.94 -9.01
N LEU A 111 -19.92 37.11 -9.63
CA LEU A 111 -20.77 36.01 -10.08
C LEU A 111 -20.06 35.17 -11.15
N ALA A 112 -19.45 35.81 -12.14
CA ALA A 112 -18.73 35.11 -13.21
C ALA A 112 -17.54 34.29 -12.68
N GLU A 113 -16.79 34.85 -11.73
CA GLU A 113 -15.70 34.15 -11.05
C GLU A 113 -16.23 32.98 -10.21
N ALA A 114 -17.28 33.19 -9.41
CA ALA A 114 -17.90 32.14 -8.62
C ALA A 114 -18.37 30.96 -9.48
N LEU A 115 -19.06 31.24 -10.59
CA LEU A 115 -19.50 30.20 -11.53
C LEU A 115 -18.33 29.44 -12.17
N SER A 116 -17.25 30.13 -12.52
CA SER A 116 -16.03 29.49 -13.06
C SER A 116 -15.38 28.57 -12.02
N THR A 117 -15.28 29.00 -10.77
CA THR A 117 -14.75 28.14 -9.69
C THR A 117 -15.66 26.95 -9.38
N GLN A 118 -16.99 27.15 -9.44
CA GLN A 118 -17.96 26.09 -9.23
C GLN A 118 -17.85 25.03 -10.32
N LEU A 119 -17.82 25.42 -11.60
CA LEU A 119 -17.71 24.48 -12.72
C LEU A 119 -16.42 23.64 -12.64
N LYS A 120 -15.30 24.27 -12.25
CA LYS A 120 -14.03 23.56 -12.05
C LYS A 120 -14.16 22.52 -10.93
N LYS A 121 -14.69 22.91 -9.77
CA LYS A 121 -14.89 22.00 -8.63
C LYS A 121 -15.83 20.85 -8.98
N GLU A 122 -16.92 21.12 -9.71
CA GLU A 122 -17.85 20.07 -10.17
C GLU A 122 -17.16 19.07 -11.09
N SER A 123 -16.30 19.55 -12.01
CA SER A 123 -15.53 18.66 -12.89
C SER A 123 -14.52 17.81 -12.12
N GLU A 124 -13.83 18.37 -11.12
CA GLU A 124 -12.91 17.64 -10.24
C GLU A 124 -13.65 16.61 -9.37
N CYS A 125 -14.80 16.97 -8.79
CA CYS A 125 -15.68 16.06 -8.05
C CYS A 125 -16.16 14.90 -8.92
N LYS A 126 -16.50 15.17 -10.19
CA LYS A 126 -16.90 14.12 -11.13
C LYS A 126 -15.74 13.15 -11.43
N LEU A 127 -14.56 13.68 -11.76
CA LEU A 127 -13.38 12.85 -12.03
C LEU A 127 -12.96 12.00 -10.83
N THR A 128 -13.00 12.58 -9.63
CA THR A 128 -12.69 11.85 -8.39
C THR A 128 -13.74 10.78 -8.10
N SER A 129 -15.03 11.05 -8.32
CA SER A 129 -16.10 10.07 -8.17
C SER A 129 -15.96 8.91 -9.17
N GLU A 130 -15.62 9.18 -10.42
CA GLU A 130 -15.36 8.16 -11.43
C GLU A 130 -14.13 7.30 -11.07
N SER A 131 -13.05 7.93 -10.59
CA SER A 131 -11.85 7.25 -10.11
C SER A 131 -12.14 6.33 -8.91
N ILE A 132 -12.92 6.81 -7.93
CA ILE A 132 -13.37 6.00 -6.79
C ILE A 132 -14.21 4.81 -7.28
N SER A 133 -15.16 5.05 -8.19
CA SER A 133 -16.04 3.99 -8.71
C SER A 133 -15.25 2.91 -9.44
N ASN A 134 -14.22 3.29 -10.21
CA ASN A 134 -13.32 2.36 -10.85
C ASN A 134 -12.46 1.58 -9.83
N ALA A 135 -11.93 2.27 -8.82
CA ALA A 135 -11.17 1.65 -7.74
C ALA A 135 -12.04 0.68 -6.91
N THR A 136 -13.33 0.97 -6.70
CA THR A 136 -14.25 0.06 -6.00
C THR A 136 -14.54 -1.17 -6.84
N ALA A 137 -14.80 -1.02 -8.15
CA ALA A 137 -15.06 -2.16 -9.05
C ALA A 137 -13.85 -3.10 -9.14
N THR A 138 -12.64 -2.56 -9.27
CA THR A 138 -11.42 -3.38 -9.30
C THR A 138 -11.14 -4.08 -7.96
N ASN A 139 -11.43 -3.43 -6.83
CA ASN A 139 -11.34 -4.06 -5.51
C ASN A 139 -12.34 -5.21 -5.34
N GLU A 140 -13.57 -5.07 -5.82
CA GLU A 140 -14.57 -6.13 -5.79
C GLU A 140 -14.14 -7.33 -6.64
N GLN A 141 -13.60 -7.08 -7.84
CA GLN A 141 -13.04 -8.14 -8.69
C GLN A 141 -11.90 -8.89 -7.99
N LEU A 142 -10.95 -8.17 -7.38
CA LEU A 142 -9.83 -8.78 -6.65
C LEU A 142 -10.30 -9.60 -5.44
N ARG A 143 -11.32 -9.12 -4.71
CA ARG A 143 -11.93 -9.89 -3.61
C ARG A 143 -12.54 -11.19 -4.10
N GLY A 144 -13.24 -11.18 -5.24
CA GLY A 144 -13.77 -12.40 -5.86
C GLY A 144 -12.67 -13.40 -6.19
N LEU A 145 -11.60 -12.96 -6.86
CA LEU A 145 -10.46 -13.82 -7.20
C LEU A 145 -9.76 -14.41 -5.97
N LEU A 146 -9.62 -13.64 -4.89
CA LEU A 146 -9.04 -14.13 -3.64
C LEU A 146 -9.92 -15.18 -2.96
N LEU A 147 -11.24 -15.03 -2.99
CA LEU A 147 -12.17 -16.03 -2.46
C LEU A 147 -12.08 -17.35 -3.26
N ASP A 148 -12.04 -17.28 -4.59
CA ASP A 148 -11.88 -18.46 -5.45
C ASP A 148 -10.53 -19.16 -5.23
N GLN A 149 -9.46 -18.38 -5.04
CA GLN A 149 -8.14 -18.95 -4.75
C GLN A 149 -8.12 -19.62 -3.37
N ARG A 150 -8.80 -19.03 -2.38
CA ARG A 150 -8.96 -19.61 -1.05
C ARG A 150 -9.72 -20.93 -1.11
N ALA A 151 -10.86 -20.96 -1.81
CA ALA A 151 -11.67 -22.16 -1.99
C ALA A 151 -10.88 -23.30 -2.64
N ARG A 152 -10.16 -23.04 -3.74
CA ARG A 152 -9.30 -24.04 -4.39
C ARG A 152 -8.21 -24.58 -3.48
N ARG A 153 -7.57 -23.72 -2.69
CA ARG A 153 -6.55 -24.15 -1.72
C ARG A 153 -7.15 -25.08 -0.66
N ASP A 154 -8.36 -24.79 -0.19
CA ASP A 154 -9.04 -25.61 0.80
C ASP A 154 -9.50 -26.95 0.21
N GLU A 155 -9.93 -26.98 -1.06
CA GLU A 155 -10.20 -28.22 -1.82
C GLU A 155 -8.95 -29.11 -1.89
N PHE A 156 -7.80 -28.56 -2.28
CA PHE A 156 -6.54 -29.33 -2.31
C PHE A 156 -6.12 -29.81 -0.93
N ALA A 157 -6.28 -28.99 0.11
CA ALA A 157 -5.98 -29.38 1.49
C ALA A 157 -6.86 -30.57 1.95
N ASN A 158 -8.12 -30.60 1.55
CA ASN A 158 -9.03 -31.71 1.83
C ASN A 158 -8.61 -32.98 1.08
N VAL A 159 -8.24 -32.87 -0.20
CA VAL A 159 -7.75 -34.02 -1.00
C VAL A 159 -6.47 -34.60 -0.39
N ILE A 160 -5.51 -33.74 -0.02
CA ILE A 160 -4.25 -34.16 0.60
C ILE A 160 -4.54 -34.85 1.94
N SER A 161 -5.39 -34.26 2.78
CA SER A 161 -5.78 -34.85 4.07
C SER A 161 -6.39 -36.25 3.90
N HIS A 162 -7.31 -36.42 2.94
CA HIS A 162 -7.92 -37.71 2.65
C HIS A 162 -6.89 -38.74 2.15
N GLN A 163 -5.96 -38.33 1.29
CA GLN A 163 -4.90 -39.21 0.78
C GLN A 163 -3.94 -39.65 1.89
N LEU A 164 -3.54 -38.72 2.78
CA LEU A 164 -2.69 -39.04 3.92
C LEU A 164 -3.36 -40.05 4.85
N GLN A 165 -4.64 -39.85 5.15
CA GLN A 165 -5.42 -40.78 5.97
C GLN A 165 -5.52 -42.18 5.32
N ALA A 166 -5.68 -42.25 3.99
CA ALA A 166 -5.72 -43.52 3.27
C ALA A 166 -4.37 -44.25 3.28
N ILE A 167 -3.25 -43.51 3.18
CA ILE A 167 -1.89 -44.07 3.28
C ILE A 167 -1.65 -44.62 4.69
N GLU A 168 -1.95 -43.83 5.73
CA GLU A 168 -1.79 -44.25 7.12
C GLU A 168 -2.60 -45.53 7.43
N ALA A 169 -3.85 -45.60 6.95
CA ALA A 169 -4.67 -46.79 7.08
C ALA A 169 -4.07 -48.01 6.36
N LEU A 170 -3.48 -47.81 5.18
CA LEU A 170 -2.84 -48.90 4.42
C LEU A 170 -1.57 -49.40 5.13
N GLU A 171 -0.72 -48.49 5.60
CA GLU A 171 0.51 -48.82 6.33
C GLU A 171 0.21 -49.61 7.62
N ALA A 172 -0.78 -49.17 8.39
CA ALA A 172 -1.22 -49.87 9.59
C ALA A 172 -1.73 -51.29 9.28
N ASN A 173 -2.45 -51.47 8.17
CA ASN A 173 -2.93 -52.79 7.74
C ASN A 173 -1.79 -53.71 7.26
N VAL A 174 -0.81 -53.17 6.54
CA VAL A 174 0.36 -53.94 6.06
C VAL A 174 1.21 -54.41 7.23
N ASP A 175 1.48 -53.57 8.22
CA ASP A 175 2.26 -53.95 9.41
C ASP A 175 1.58 -55.09 10.19
N VAL A 176 0.26 -54.96 10.43
CA VAL A 176 -0.51 -55.96 11.16
C VAL A 176 -0.63 -57.28 10.38
N MET A 177 -0.96 -57.24 9.09
CA MET A 177 -1.10 -58.47 8.29
C MET A 177 0.24 -59.13 7.99
N GLY A 178 1.26 -58.34 7.63
CA GLY A 178 2.60 -58.85 7.36
C GLY A 178 3.19 -59.60 8.55
N LYS A 179 3.04 -59.03 9.76
CA LYS A 179 3.50 -59.66 11.00
C LYS A 179 2.79 -60.98 11.28
N LYS A 180 1.45 -61.01 11.18
CA LYS A 180 0.66 -62.25 11.38
C LYS A 180 1.07 -63.36 10.42
N ASN A 181 1.23 -63.03 9.13
CA ASN A 181 1.64 -63.99 8.11
C ASN A 181 3.06 -64.52 8.35
N LEU A 182 3.98 -63.66 8.82
CA LEU A 182 5.35 -64.06 9.15
C LEU A 182 5.38 -64.98 10.38
N ASP A 183 4.65 -64.64 11.44
CA ASP A 183 4.56 -65.45 12.66
C ASP A 183 3.97 -66.83 12.35
N GLU A 184 2.93 -66.89 11.51
CA GLU A 184 2.37 -68.16 11.04
C GLU A 184 3.39 -68.97 10.23
N ALA A 185 4.10 -68.35 9.28
CA ALA A 185 5.13 -69.04 8.52
C ALA A 185 6.23 -69.61 9.43
N ILE A 186 6.76 -68.81 10.36
CA ILE A 186 7.78 -69.25 11.34
C ILE A 186 7.28 -70.46 12.13
N MET A 187 6.02 -70.44 12.59
CA MET A 187 5.39 -71.57 13.27
C MET A 187 5.37 -72.83 12.39
N TRP A 188 4.99 -72.73 11.11
CA TRP A 188 4.98 -73.87 10.18
C TRP A 188 6.39 -74.44 9.96
N TYR A 189 7.40 -73.60 9.74
CA TYR A 189 8.79 -74.02 9.56
C TYR A 189 9.33 -74.74 10.80
N ASN A 190 9.07 -74.22 11.99
CA ASN A 190 9.50 -74.87 13.23
C ASN A 190 8.74 -76.18 13.48
N LYS A 191 7.41 -76.18 13.32
CA LYS A 191 6.55 -77.34 13.61
C LYS A 191 6.80 -78.51 12.67
N PHE A 192 6.89 -78.28 11.36
CA PHE A 192 6.94 -79.37 10.37
C PHE A 192 8.35 -79.69 9.90
N LEU A 193 9.19 -78.68 9.69
CA LEU A 193 10.56 -78.89 9.22
C LEU A 193 11.55 -79.00 10.36
N GLY A 194 11.14 -78.70 11.59
CA GLY A 194 12.04 -78.69 12.72
C GLY A 194 13.12 -77.63 12.62
N PHE A 195 12.85 -76.56 11.88
CA PHE A 195 13.84 -75.59 11.47
C PHE A 195 13.56 -74.24 12.12
N ARG A 196 14.57 -73.70 12.81
CA ARG A 196 14.52 -72.36 13.39
C ARG A 196 15.81 -71.61 13.15
N VAL A 197 15.70 -70.29 13.08
CA VAL A 197 16.84 -69.38 12.91
C VAL A 197 16.87 -68.45 14.11
N VAL A 198 18.04 -68.28 14.73
CA VAL A 198 18.25 -67.46 15.91
C VAL A 198 19.31 -66.41 15.60
N ALA A 199 19.00 -65.15 15.88
CA ALA A 199 19.94 -64.04 15.72
C ALA A 199 20.79 -63.87 17.00
N GLY A 200 22.11 -63.67 16.83
CA GLY A 200 23.06 -63.42 17.90
C GLY A 200 24.35 -62.79 17.34
N GLU A 201 25.53 -63.25 17.78
CA GLU A 201 26.81 -62.82 17.20
C GLU A 201 26.94 -63.13 15.70
N GLY A 202 26.18 -64.12 15.23
CA GLY A 202 25.91 -64.43 13.83
C GLY A 202 24.47 -64.93 13.68
N VAL A 203 24.18 -65.54 12.53
CA VAL A 203 22.90 -66.20 12.26
C VAL A 203 23.06 -67.69 12.55
N LYS A 204 22.39 -68.17 13.61
CA LYS A 204 22.40 -69.58 14.00
C LYS A 204 21.21 -70.30 13.41
N PHE A 205 21.49 -71.31 12.60
CA PHE A 205 20.51 -72.24 12.06
C PHE A 205 20.44 -73.45 12.97
N VAL A 206 19.23 -73.79 13.42
CA VAL A 206 19.01 -74.94 14.29
C VAL A 206 17.96 -75.85 13.66
N PHE A 207 18.28 -77.14 13.67
CA PHE A 207 17.43 -78.21 13.19
C PHE A 207 17.16 -79.17 14.35
N ASN A 208 15.90 -79.51 14.54
CA ASN A 208 15.48 -80.73 15.21
C ASN A 208 14.80 -81.64 14.17
N LYS A 209 14.32 -82.81 14.59
CA LYS A 209 13.71 -83.81 13.69
C LYS A 209 14.64 -84.17 12.52
N VAL A 210 15.93 -84.22 12.81
CA VAL A 210 16.98 -84.61 11.87
C VAL A 210 17.14 -86.13 11.94
N ASP A 211 17.30 -86.65 13.16
CA ASP A 211 17.24 -88.09 13.44
C ASP A 211 15.79 -88.49 13.75
N MET A 212 15.34 -89.61 13.17
CA MET A 212 14.03 -90.19 13.43
C MET A 212 13.98 -90.92 14.78
N GLN A 213 15.12 -91.40 15.29
CA GLN A 213 15.21 -92.12 16.56
C GLN A 213 15.19 -91.15 17.76
N SER A 214 15.75 -89.95 17.59
CA SER A 214 15.78 -88.88 18.58
C SER A 214 15.33 -87.54 17.96
N PRO A 215 14.02 -87.36 17.74
CA PRO A 215 13.50 -86.18 17.03
C PRO A 215 13.72 -84.85 17.78
N ASP A 216 14.01 -84.89 19.07
CA ASP A 216 14.23 -83.71 19.90
C ASP A 216 15.71 -83.25 19.91
N ASP A 217 16.63 -84.03 19.33
CA ASP A 217 18.04 -83.67 19.28
C ASP A 217 18.28 -82.44 18.40
N GLU A 218 19.08 -81.51 18.91
CA GLU A 218 19.38 -80.25 18.23
C GLU A 218 20.71 -80.30 17.48
N TYR A 219 20.63 -80.08 16.18
CA TYR A 219 21.77 -79.90 15.29
C TYR A 219 21.82 -78.43 14.90
N SER A 220 22.99 -77.80 14.95
CA SER A 220 23.07 -76.38 14.66
C SER A 220 24.38 -75.96 14.04
N PHE A 221 24.33 -74.88 13.27
CA PHE A 221 25.52 -74.17 12.85
C PHE A 221 25.27 -72.66 12.87
N CYS A 222 26.33 -71.87 13.01
CA CYS A 222 26.27 -70.42 13.08
C CYS A 222 27.19 -69.81 12.02
N ILE A 223 26.63 -68.97 11.16
CA ILE A 223 27.39 -68.25 10.13
C ILE A 223 27.37 -66.77 10.45
N LYS A 224 28.50 -66.09 10.23
CA LYS A 224 28.62 -64.64 10.29
C LYS A 224 29.20 -64.11 8.99
N VAL A 225 28.64 -63.02 8.51
CA VAL A 225 29.14 -62.30 7.35
C VAL A 225 30.13 -61.24 7.84
N ASN A 226 31.38 -61.34 7.39
CA ASN A 226 32.43 -60.36 7.67
C ASN A 226 33.00 -59.87 6.33
N LYS A 227 32.93 -58.56 6.07
CA LYS A 227 33.46 -57.96 4.81
C LYS A 227 33.03 -58.73 3.55
N ASP A 228 31.72 -59.02 3.47
CA ASP A 228 31.07 -59.74 2.37
C ASP A 228 31.45 -61.22 2.20
N GLU A 229 32.19 -61.81 3.14
CA GLU A 229 32.48 -63.25 3.18
C GLU A 229 31.76 -63.92 4.36
N TYR A 230 31.15 -65.08 4.11
CA TYR A 230 30.60 -65.97 5.11
C TYR A 230 31.70 -66.72 5.84
N SER A 231 31.62 -66.74 7.17
CA SER A 231 32.50 -67.47 8.07
C SER A 231 31.66 -68.34 9.00
N LEU A 232 32.06 -69.61 9.18
CA LEU A 232 31.40 -70.54 10.09
C LEU A 232 31.98 -70.39 11.49
N ILE A 233 31.16 -69.93 12.44
CA ILE A 233 31.56 -69.72 13.84
C ILE A 233 31.47 -71.03 14.62
N GLN A 234 30.35 -71.73 14.48
CA GLN A 234 30.02 -72.89 15.29
C GLN A 234 29.30 -73.92 14.43
N CYS A 235 29.57 -75.20 14.66
CA CYS A 235 28.87 -76.33 14.06
C CYS A 235 28.79 -77.47 15.08
N ILE A 236 27.59 -77.90 15.41
CA ILE A 236 27.29 -78.93 16.42
C ILE A 236 26.29 -79.91 15.81
N PRO A 237 26.66 -81.20 15.66
CA PRO A 237 28.00 -81.77 15.78
C PRO A 237 28.96 -81.29 14.67
N LEU A 238 30.27 -81.33 14.91
CA LEU A 238 31.25 -80.92 13.90
C LEU A 238 31.25 -81.88 12.70
N LEU A 239 31.10 -81.35 11.48
CA LEU A 239 31.10 -82.11 10.23
C LEU A 239 32.47 -81.99 9.55
N LYS A 240 32.95 -83.07 8.92
CA LYS A 240 34.28 -83.09 8.28
C LYS A 240 34.40 -82.18 7.05
N ASP A 241 33.30 -81.95 6.33
CA ASP A 241 33.29 -81.27 5.02
C ASP A 241 32.85 -79.79 5.12
N THR A 242 32.78 -79.21 6.33
CA THR A 242 32.26 -77.84 6.53
C THR A 242 33.09 -76.76 5.84
N GLU A 243 34.40 -76.91 5.80
CA GLU A 243 35.31 -75.93 5.19
C GLU A 243 35.08 -75.80 3.66
N GLU A 244 34.87 -76.92 2.98
CA GLU A 244 34.57 -76.94 1.55
C GLU A 244 33.19 -76.34 1.25
N LEU A 245 32.21 -76.63 2.10
CA LEU A 245 30.86 -76.07 1.99
C LEU A 245 30.86 -74.55 2.16
N VAL A 246 31.65 -74.01 3.09
CA VAL A 246 31.79 -72.55 3.28
C VAL A 246 32.48 -71.91 2.07
N LYS A 247 33.48 -72.58 1.49
CA LYS A 247 34.12 -72.12 0.24
C LYS A 247 33.14 -72.11 -0.94
N ASP A 248 32.29 -73.13 -1.08
CA ASP A 248 31.24 -73.16 -2.11
C ASP A 248 30.19 -72.04 -1.87
N LEU A 249 29.80 -71.81 -0.62
CA LEU A 249 28.89 -70.73 -0.24
C LEU A 249 29.46 -69.35 -0.60
N ASN A 250 30.73 -69.09 -0.28
CA ASN A 250 31.37 -67.81 -0.64
C ASN A 250 31.53 -67.60 -2.16
N ARG A 251 31.61 -68.69 -2.94
CA ARG A 251 31.68 -68.61 -4.41
C ARG A 251 30.31 -68.42 -5.07
N THR A 252 29.28 -69.10 -4.55
CA THR A 252 27.95 -69.17 -5.19
C THR A 252 26.93 -68.21 -4.57
N ASN A 253 27.18 -67.74 -3.34
CA ASN A 253 26.25 -67.00 -2.50
C ASN A 253 24.89 -67.71 -2.32
N ASP A 254 24.84 -69.04 -2.49
CA ASP A 254 23.62 -69.84 -2.39
C ASP A 254 23.44 -70.39 -0.97
N LEU A 255 22.91 -69.53 -0.09
CA LEU A 255 22.63 -69.89 1.29
C LEU A 255 21.59 -71.02 1.41
N PHE A 256 20.62 -71.08 0.50
CA PHE A 256 19.57 -72.12 0.53
C PHE A 256 20.15 -73.50 0.25
N LYS A 257 21.01 -73.63 -0.77
CA LYS A 257 21.73 -74.87 -1.07
C LYS A 257 22.65 -75.26 0.07
N PHE A 258 23.37 -74.29 0.66
CA PHE A 258 24.24 -74.55 1.81
C PHE A 258 23.45 -75.12 3.01
N VAL A 259 22.36 -74.45 3.42
CA VAL A 259 21.51 -74.86 4.56
C VAL A 259 20.93 -76.28 4.33
N ARG A 260 20.46 -76.58 3.11
CA ARG A 260 19.97 -77.92 2.75
C ARG A 260 21.07 -78.97 2.82
N THR A 261 22.25 -78.65 2.33
CA THR A 261 23.40 -79.57 2.33
C THR A 261 23.87 -79.85 3.76
N MET A 262 23.95 -78.83 4.61
CA MET A 262 24.27 -79.00 6.04
C MET A 262 23.27 -79.92 6.74
N ARG A 263 21.97 -79.75 6.49
CA ARG A 263 20.94 -80.65 7.04
C ARG A 263 21.12 -82.09 6.59
N ALA A 264 21.35 -82.33 5.30
CA ALA A 264 21.59 -83.67 4.77
C ALA A 264 22.83 -84.33 5.40
N ARG A 265 23.89 -83.54 5.67
CA ARG A 265 25.10 -84.02 6.35
C ARG A 265 24.85 -84.36 7.82
N PHE A 266 24.04 -83.59 8.53
CA PHE A 266 23.60 -83.94 9.89
C PHE A 266 22.78 -85.24 9.91
N GLN A 267 21.88 -85.45 8.94
CA GLN A 267 21.12 -86.70 8.81
C GLN A 267 22.03 -87.90 8.59
N ALA A 268 23.01 -87.77 7.68
CA ALA A 268 23.99 -88.82 7.44
C ALA A 268 24.87 -89.09 8.67
N ALA A 269 25.17 -88.07 9.48
CA ALA A 269 25.94 -88.23 10.71
C ALA A 269 25.12 -88.92 11.83
N GLY A 270 23.82 -88.61 11.95
CA GLY A 270 22.91 -89.25 12.92
C GLY A 270 22.69 -90.73 12.65
N ILE A 271 22.48 -91.12 11.38
CA ILE A 271 22.27 -92.53 10.98
C ILE A 271 23.52 -93.40 11.22
N ASN A 272 24.72 -92.82 11.15
CA ASN A 272 25.99 -93.54 11.23
C ASN A 272 26.60 -93.61 12.64
N GLY A 273 25.90 -93.17 13.70
CA GLY A 273 26.29 -93.40 15.10
C GLY A 273 27.68 -92.86 15.49
N VAL A 274 28.07 -91.67 15.00
CA VAL A 274 29.39 -91.11 15.33
C VAL A 274 29.35 -90.35 16.65
N HIS A 275 29.89 -90.96 17.71
CA HIS A 275 30.28 -90.29 18.95
C HIS A 275 31.37 -89.23 18.69
N PRO A 276 31.38 -88.08 19.39
CA PRO A 276 32.31 -87.00 19.09
C PRO A 276 33.74 -87.35 19.54
N ALA A 277 34.68 -87.36 18.59
CA ALA A 277 36.10 -87.38 18.88
C ALA A 277 36.55 -86.01 19.42
N THR A 278 36.93 -86.02 20.69
CA THR A 278 37.63 -84.95 21.40
C THR A 278 39.01 -84.66 20.82
N SER A 279 39.31 -83.37 20.66
CA SER A 279 40.60 -82.71 20.94
C SER A 279 41.86 -83.19 20.20
N PHE A 280 42.33 -82.39 19.24
CA PHE A 280 43.73 -82.40 18.80
C PHE A 280 44.60 -81.69 19.84
N CYS A 281 45.53 -82.42 20.46
CA CYS A 281 46.70 -81.87 21.14
C CYS A 281 47.93 -82.25 20.32
N THR A 282 48.76 -81.27 19.94
CA THR A 282 50.12 -81.50 19.47
C THR A 282 51.05 -80.83 20.46
N ASP A 283 51.85 -81.65 21.14
CA ASP A 283 52.80 -81.24 22.16
C ASP A 283 54.21 -81.56 21.63
N THR A 284 55.12 -80.58 21.66
CA THR A 284 56.56 -80.82 21.55
C THR A 284 57.30 -79.93 22.54
N SER A 285 57.77 -80.60 23.60
CA SER A 285 58.57 -80.21 24.77
C SER A 285 59.74 -79.23 24.50
N SER A 286 59.90 -78.15 25.29
CA SER A 286 60.73 -78.01 26.53
C SER A 286 62.18 -77.56 26.25
N THR A 287 62.90 -76.68 26.97
CA THR A 287 63.05 -76.33 28.41
C THR A 287 63.78 -74.93 28.52
N PRO A 288 64.37 -74.47 29.66
CA PRO A 288 63.75 -73.71 30.76
C PRO A 288 64.53 -72.40 31.12
N ILE A 289 64.11 -71.66 32.17
CA ILE A 289 64.95 -71.13 33.29
C ILE A 289 64.26 -69.99 34.06
N SER A 290 64.17 -70.22 35.38
CA SER A 290 64.18 -69.32 36.55
C SER A 290 63.06 -68.31 36.86
N SER A 291 62.65 -68.36 38.13
CA SER A 291 61.70 -67.53 38.88
C SER A 291 62.39 -66.30 39.57
N PRO A 292 61.76 -65.59 40.56
CA PRO A 292 61.08 -64.27 40.52
C PRO A 292 61.78 -63.25 41.52
N PRO A 293 61.19 -62.20 42.17
CA PRO A 293 59.85 -61.57 42.17
C PRO A 293 59.81 -60.00 42.22
N ALA A 294 58.65 -59.47 42.62
CA ALA A 294 58.08 -58.10 42.54
C ALA A 294 58.67 -56.96 43.41
N VAL A 295 58.48 -55.71 42.94
CA VAL A 295 58.43 -54.42 43.69
C VAL A 295 57.61 -53.43 42.83
N SER A 296 56.37 -53.04 43.19
CA SER A 296 55.91 -51.88 44.01
C SER A 296 56.10 -50.46 43.42
N VAL A 297 55.04 -49.65 43.62
CA VAL A 297 54.90 -48.17 43.64
C VAL A 297 54.43 -47.43 42.36
N ASP A 298 53.12 -47.15 42.37
CA ASP A 298 52.40 -45.85 42.29
C ASP A 298 53.01 -44.67 41.50
N THR A 299 52.25 -44.12 40.55
CA THR A 299 52.07 -42.65 40.37
C THR A 299 50.94 -42.32 39.38
N THR A 300 49.95 -41.60 39.90
CA THR A 300 49.27 -40.42 39.34
C THR A 300 49.79 -39.87 38.00
N SER A 301 48.89 -39.53 37.06
CA SER A 301 48.77 -38.15 36.52
C SER A 301 47.75 -38.05 35.35
N GLU A 302 46.82 -37.13 35.58
CA GLU A 302 46.09 -36.21 34.67
C GLU A 302 45.78 -36.55 33.21
N GLY A 303 44.49 -36.37 32.90
CA GLY A 303 43.98 -36.21 31.55
C GLY A 303 44.36 -34.87 30.91
N THR A 304 44.60 -34.91 29.61
CA THR A 304 44.72 -33.72 28.77
C THR A 304 43.84 -33.87 27.54
N THR A 305 42.77 -33.10 27.52
CA THR A 305 41.93 -32.82 26.35
C THR A 305 42.72 -31.94 25.39
N ASN A 306 43.14 -32.48 24.25
CA ASN A 306 43.68 -31.69 23.15
C ASN A 306 42.66 -31.53 22.03
N GLN A 307 42.30 -30.27 21.81
CA GLN A 307 41.62 -29.75 20.64
C GLN A 307 42.46 -29.98 19.39
N SER A 308 41.82 -30.26 18.25
CA SER A 308 42.21 -29.70 16.95
C SER A 308 41.07 -29.74 15.93
N ARG A 309 40.82 -28.55 15.38
CA ARG A 309 39.89 -28.21 14.30
C ARG A 309 40.32 -28.83 12.97
N THR A 310 39.37 -29.19 12.11
CA THR A 310 39.48 -28.94 10.67
C THR A 310 38.13 -28.57 10.05
N ARG A 311 38.20 -27.63 9.10
CA ARG A 311 37.13 -26.98 8.31
C ARG A 311 36.86 -27.74 7.00
N SER A 312 35.62 -27.71 6.53
CA SER A 312 35.21 -27.67 5.11
C SER A 312 33.79 -27.07 5.07
N ARG A 313 33.45 -25.92 4.46
CA ARG A 313 33.59 -25.31 3.11
C ARG A 313 32.48 -25.72 2.11
N SER A 314 31.44 -24.89 2.02
CA SER A 314 30.65 -24.59 0.80
C SER A 314 30.12 -23.15 0.93
N LYS A 315 30.61 -22.13 0.21
CA LYS A 315 30.35 -21.69 -1.18
C LYS A 315 28.88 -21.43 -1.50
N ASN A 316 28.44 -20.18 -1.32
CA ASN A 316 27.37 -19.57 -2.11
C ASN A 316 27.89 -18.27 -2.76
N LYS A 317 27.47 -18.08 -4.02
CA LYS A 317 27.90 -17.06 -4.97
C LYS A 317 27.00 -15.82 -4.83
N ASP A 318 27.60 -14.64 -4.73
CA ASP A 318 26.95 -13.36 -4.97
C ASP A 318 27.25 -12.87 -6.40
N LEU A 319 26.25 -12.29 -7.05
CA LEU A 319 26.41 -11.49 -8.26
C LEU A 319 25.93 -10.06 -7.97
N HIS A 320 26.83 -9.11 -8.24
CA HIS A 320 26.55 -7.67 -8.25
C HIS A 320 26.25 -7.20 -9.68
N ALA A 321 25.31 -6.25 -9.82
CA ALA A 321 25.36 -5.25 -10.88
C ALA A 321 24.87 -3.87 -10.39
N LYS A 322 25.69 -2.86 -10.71
CA LYS A 322 25.64 -1.38 -10.52
C LYS A 322 24.44 -0.74 -11.27
N ARG A 323 24.06 0.55 -11.19
CA ARG A 323 24.24 1.77 -10.37
C ARG A 323 23.53 2.87 -11.19
N GLY A 324 22.78 3.80 -10.58
CA GLY A 324 22.28 5.01 -11.26
C GLY A 324 21.68 6.02 -10.27
N ALA A 325 22.25 7.23 -10.21
CA ALA A 325 21.94 8.35 -9.30
C ALA A 325 20.73 9.17 -9.78
N SER A 326 19.95 9.90 -8.96
CA SER A 326 20.26 11.22 -8.35
C SER A 326 19.07 11.77 -7.52
N PRO A 327 19.20 12.92 -6.79
CA PRO A 327 18.54 13.18 -5.48
C PRO A 327 17.46 14.29 -5.47
N LEU A 328 17.07 14.71 -4.24
CA LEU A 328 16.21 15.85 -3.78
C LEU A 328 14.79 15.39 -3.33
N THR A 329 14.15 15.78 -2.22
CA THR A 329 14.33 16.78 -1.16
C THR A 329 13.38 16.45 0.01
N SER A 330 13.74 16.86 1.22
CA SER A 330 12.97 16.82 2.48
C SER A 330 11.56 17.46 2.40
N VAL A 331 10.63 17.05 3.29
CA VAL A 331 10.09 17.84 4.42
C VAL A 331 8.99 17.02 5.18
N SER A 332 9.11 17.03 6.50
CA SER A 332 8.20 16.72 7.63
C SER A 332 6.76 16.24 7.41
N SER A 333 6.25 15.37 8.31
CA SER A 333 5.47 15.84 9.48
C SER A 333 4.77 14.69 10.22
N THR A 334 4.86 14.78 11.54
CA THR A 334 4.20 14.02 12.61
C THR A 334 2.68 13.97 12.45
N ARG A 335 2.05 12.79 12.59
CA ARG A 335 0.77 12.68 13.32
C ARG A 335 0.49 11.26 13.82
N ARG A 336 0.42 11.18 15.15
CA ARG A 336 -0.10 10.07 15.96
C ARG A 336 -1.55 9.76 15.61
N SER A 337 -1.88 8.47 15.52
CA SER A 337 -3.23 7.93 15.56
C SER A 337 -3.91 8.16 16.91
N PRO A 338 -5.24 8.37 16.96
CA PRO A 338 -6.05 7.93 18.07
C PRO A 338 -6.75 6.60 17.73
N ARG A 339 -6.60 5.62 18.62
CA ARG A 339 -7.42 4.41 18.65
C ARG A 339 -8.83 4.81 19.09
N PHE A 340 -9.84 4.41 18.33
CA PHE A 340 -11.20 4.26 18.81
C PHE A 340 -11.26 3.02 19.72
N ALA A 341 -11.67 3.20 20.97
CA ALA A 341 -12.13 2.13 21.83
C ALA A 341 -13.62 2.36 22.11
N ALA A 342 -14.42 1.34 21.81
CA ALA A 342 -15.84 1.29 22.06
C ALA A 342 -16.11 0.61 23.42
N ALA A 343 -17.29 0.97 23.96
CA ALA A 343 -18.08 0.28 24.97
C ALA A 343 -17.51 0.18 26.40
N ASP A 344 -18.24 0.78 27.36
CA ASP A 344 -19.02 -0.09 28.26
C ASP A 344 -20.26 0.64 28.80
N ALA A 345 -21.31 -0.15 29.00
CA ALA A 345 -22.59 0.25 29.54
C ALA A 345 -22.65 -0.04 31.05
N GLY A 346 -23.44 0.75 31.78
CA GLY A 346 -24.10 0.29 33.00
C GLY A 346 -23.59 0.87 34.31
N SER A 347 -24.49 1.58 35.01
CA SER A 347 -24.94 1.26 36.37
C SER A 347 -25.11 2.51 37.27
N MET A 348 -26.36 2.72 37.68
CA MET A 348 -26.81 3.11 39.03
C MET A 348 -26.22 4.39 39.67
N HIS A 349 -27.00 5.47 39.72
CA HIS A 349 -27.88 5.79 40.86
C HIS A 349 -28.78 6.99 40.58
#